data_AF-A0A2M6ZYV8-F1
#
_entry.id   AF-A0A2M6ZYV8-F1
#
_cell.length_a   1.000
_cell.length_b   1.000
_cell.length_c   1.000
_cell.angle_alpha   90.00
_cell.angle_beta   90.00
_cell.angle_gamma   90.00
#
_symmetry.space_group_name_H-M   'P 1'
#
loop_
_entity.id
_entity.type
_entity.pdbx_description
1 polymer ?
#
loop_
_entity_poly.entity_id
_entity_poly.type
_entity_poly.pdbx_seq_one_letter_code
_entity_poly.pdbx_strand_id
1 'polypeptide(L)'
;MGEDKGDKDDIRFTSFSHLRFFNGAKQSDQCKVGYEVIPDKEDSSINNLVRRETPWLDAETTVEGYPFVLAQDVDSFELEFYDYRKEEWVNHWDSDNIDFQGKLPSAVRITIAFPDPDMENETISMTTMTLLPMSAGEIDF
;
A
#
# COMPACT_ATOMS: atom_id res chain seq x y z
N MET A 1 0.36 -1.80 -8.09
CA MET A 1 0.15 -3.23 -7.88
C MET A 1 -0.16 -3.47 -6.43
N GLY A 2 -1.24 -4.18 -6.13
CA GLY A 2 -1.57 -4.70 -4.80
C GLY A 2 -1.69 -6.22 -4.87
N GLU A 3 -1.01 -6.91 -3.96
CA GLU A 3 -0.95 -8.38 -3.89
C GLU A 3 -1.58 -8.85 -2.59
N ASP A 4 -2.56 -9.77 -2.70
CA ASP A 4 -3.10 -10.55 -1.59
C ASP A 4 -2.07 -11.60 -1.17
N LYS A 5 -1.63 -11.55 0.09
CA LYS A 5 -0.68 -12.49 0.70
C LYS A 5 -1.25 -13.10 1.98
N GLY A 6 -2.57 -13.26 2.03
CA GLY A 6 -3.29 -13.66 3.24
C GLY A 6 -3.33 -12.48 4.21
N ASP A 7 -2.79 -12.66 5.42
CA ASP A 7 -2.87 -11.61 6.45
C ASP A 7 -1.80 -10.51 6.29
N LYS A 8 -0.97 -10.56 5.24
CA LYS A 8 0.23 -9.72 5.08
C LYS A 8 0.34 -9.15 3.67
N ASP A 9 -0.70 -8.47 3.22
CA ASP A 9 -0.75 -7.90 1.88
C ASP A 9 0.38 -6.89 1.63
N ASP A 10 0.67 -6.64 0.35
CA ASP A 10 1.53 -5.54 -0.04
C ASP A 10 0.95 -4.70 -1.16
N ILE A 11 1.38 -3.44 -1.19
CA ILE A 11 1.03 -2.53 -2.28
C ILE A 11 2.22 -1.66 -2.66
N ARG A 12 2.41 -1.52 -3.96
CA ARG A 12 3.45 -0.69 -4.57
C ARG A 12 2.84 0.17 -5.67
N PHE A 13 3.09 1.48 -5.61
CA PHE A 13 2.51 2.44 -6.55
C PHE A 13 3.38 3.69 -6.71
N THR A 14 3.18 4.39 -7.82
CA THR A 14 3.80 5.69 -8.08
C THR A 14 2.98 6.80 -7.45
N SER A 15 3.64 7.76 -6.80
CA SER A 15 3.02 8.89 -6.12
C SER A 15 3.73 10.19 -6.47
N PHE A 16 3.03 11.34 -6.37
CA PHE A 16 3.61 12.69 -6.49
C PHE A 16 4.02 13.30 -5.12
N SER A 17 4.14 12.46 -4.09
CA SER A 17 4.37 12.90 -2.71
C SER A 17 5.85 13.05 -2.33
N HIS A 18 6.78 13.01 -3.29
CA HIS A 18 8.20 13.07 -2.99
C HIS A 18 8.62 14.45 -2.47
N LEU A 19 9.17 14.49 -1.25
CA LEU A 19 9.76 15.71 -0.68
C LEU A 19 11.27 15.74 -0.98
N ARG A 20 11.69 16.78 -1.71
CA ARG A 20 13.12 17.00 -1.99
C ARG A 20 13.78 17.73 -0.84
N PHE A 21 14.70 17.06 -0.15
CA PHE A 21 15.42 17.64 0.99
C PHE A 21 16.76 18.31 0.62
N PHE A 22 17.32 18.03 -0.58
CA PHE A 22 18.61 18.56 -1.02
C PHE A 22 18.50 19.47 -2.24
N ASN A 23 19.06 20.67 -2.13
CA ASN A 23 19.09 21.63 -3.24
C ASN A 23 19.97 21.11 -4.39
N GLY A 24 19.44 21.13 -5.61
CA GLY A 24 20.15 20.66 -6.81
C GLY A 24 20.11 19.14 -7.04
N ALA A 25 19.41 18.38 -6.21
CA ALA A 25 19.19 16.95 -6.47
C ALA A 25 18.34 16.79 -7.74
N LYS A 26 18.80 15.93 -8.67
CA LYS A 26 18.09 15.57 -9.91
C LYS A 26 16.95 14.58 -9.63
N GLN A 27 16.08 14.93 -8.71
CA GLN A 27 14.91 14.15 -8.32
C GLN A 27 13.69 14.76 -8.99
N SER A 28 12.67 13.94 -9.26
CA SER A 28 11.34 14.41 -9.66
C SER A 28 10.50 14.76 -8.42
N ASP A 29 9.27 15.21 -8.60
CA ASP A 29 8.22 15.19 -7.57
C ASP A 29 7.55 13.81 -7.45
N GLN A 30 7.78 12.95 -8.42
CA GLN A 30 7.34 11.56 -8.42
C GLN A 30 8.29 10.64 -7.66
N CYS A 31 7.73 9.64 -6.98
CA CYS A 31 8.43 8.54 -6.33
C CYS A 31 7.64 7.23 -6.44
N LYS A 32 8.31 6.09 -6.21
CA LYS A 32 7.64 4.83 -5.89
C LYS A 32 7.49 4.70 -4.39
N VAL A 33 6.32 4.27 -3.94
CA VAL A 33 6.00 4.00 -2.53
C VAL A 33 5.56 2.55 -2.41
N GLY A 34 6.00 1.90 -1.33
CA GLY A 34 5.65 0.52 -0.99
C GLY A 34 5.19 0.43 0.45
N TYR A 35 4.16 -0.38 0.71
CA TYR A 35 3.73 -0.79 2.03
C TYR A 35 3.73 -2.31 2.10
N GLU A 36 4.30 -2.86 3.16
CA GLU A 36 4.41 -4.30 3.38
C GLU A 36 4.58 -4.60 4.87
N VAL A 37 4.27 -5.83 5.27
CA VAL A 37 4.55 -6.33 6.62
C VAL A 37 5.87 -7.09 6.61
N ILE A 38 6.81 -6.70 7.47
CA ILE A 38 8.10 -7.38 7.64
C ILE A 38 8.29 -7.82 9.10
N PRO A 39 8.98 -8.94 9.37
CA PRO A 39 9.36 -9.29 10.73
C PRO A 39 10.29 -8.24 11.34
N ASP A 40 10.20 -8.02 12.64
CA ASP A 40 11.16 -7.19 13.37
C ASP A 40 12.58 -7.78 13.28
N LYS A 41 13.57 -6.90 13.30
CA LYS A 41 14.98 -7.29 13.15
C LYS A 41 15.52 -7.97 14.41
N GLU A 42 15.06 -7.55 15.58
CA GLU A 42 15.54 -8.05 16.86
C GLU A 42 14.64 -9.19 17.38
N ASP A 43 13.36 -9.22 17.00
CA ASP A 43 12.43 -10.32 17.32
C ASP A 43 11.54 -10.70 16.12
N SER A 44 11.85 -11.82 15.47
CA SER A 44 11.10 -12.28 14.29
C SER A 44 9.65 -12.70 14.56
N SER A 45 9.22 -12.80 15.82
CA SER A 45 7.81 -13.06 16.15
C SER A 45 6.92 -11.82 15.98
N ILE A 46 7.51 -10.62 16.07
CA ILE A 46 6.82 -9.35 15.89
C ILE A 46 6.76 -9.00 14.41
N ASN A 47 5.59 -8.62 13.93
CA ASN A 47 5.38 -8.19 12.54
C ASN A 47 5.15 -6.68 12.49
N ASN A 48 5.91 -5.97 11.65
CA ASN A 48 5.85 -4.52 11.53
C ASN A 48 5.31 -4.12 10.16
N LEU A 49 4.27 -3.28 10.14
CA LEU A 49 3.84 -2.59 8.91
C LEU A 49 4.83 -1.46 8.62
N VAL A 50 5.46 -1.52 7.46
CA VAL A 50 6.48 -0.55 7.05
C VAL A 50 6.12 0.15 5.76
N ARG A 51 6.66 1.36 5.58
CA ARG A 51 6.63 2.12 4.34
C ARG A 51 8.04 2.27 3.78
N ARG A 52 8.20 2.04 2.48
CA ARG A 52 9.40 2.37 1.70
C ARG A 52 9.09 3.42 0.65
N GLU A 53 10.12 4.19 0.30
CA GLU A 53 10.04 5.19 -0.77
C GLU A 53 11.36 5.27 -1.51
N THR A 54 11.29 5.33 -2.84
CA THR A 54 12.43 5.62 -3.69
C THR A 54 12.08 6.72 -4.71
N PRO A 55 12.97 7.71 -4.91
CA PRO A 55 12.76 8.76 -5.92
C PRO A 55 13.01 8.26 -7.35
N TRP A 56 13.50 7.04 -7.52
CA TRP A 56 13.84 6.49 -8.84
C TRP A 56 12.63 5.82 -9.47
N LEU A 57 12.26 6.29 -10.66
CA LEU A 57 11.24 5.68 -11.51
C LEU A 57 11.94 4.86 -12.59
N ASP A 58 12.19 3.59 -12.30
CA ASP A 58 12.64 2.58 -13.26
C ASP A 58 11.49 1.63 -13.60
N ALA A 59 11.75 0.64 -14.45
CA ALA A 59 10.77 -0.37 -14.83
C ALA A 59 10.59 -1.47 -13.76
N GLU A 60 11.40 -1.47 -12.70
CA GLU A 60 11.32 -2.48 -11.65
C GLU A 60 10.12 -2.16 -10.74
N THR A 61 9.37 -3.19 -10.38
CA THR A 61 8.22 -3.04 -9.47
C THR A 61 8.65 -2.95 -8.01
N THR A 62 9.92 -3.22 -7.70
CA THR A 62 10.46 -3.16 -6.33
C THR A 62 10.57 -1.72 -5.84
N VAL A 63 10.35 -1.52 -4.54
CA VAL A 63 10.53 -0.23 -3.88
C VAL A 63 11.72 -0.36 -2.93
N GLU A 64 12.88 0.02 -3.41
CA GLU A 64 14.09 0.06 -2.59
C GLU A 64 14.02 1.20 -1.56
N GLY A 65 14.84 1.10 -0.52
CA GLY A 65 14.95 2.12 0.53
C GLY A 65 14.88 1.55 1.93
N TYR A 66 15.14 2.41 2.91
CA TYR A 66 15.06 2.04 4.30
C TYR A 66 13.58 1.92 4.73
N PRO A 67 13.17 0.81 5.37
CA PRO A 67 11.81 0.68 5.88
C PRO A 67 11.55 1.65 7.01
N PHE A 68 10.51 2.46 6.89
CA PHE A 68 9.98 3.26 7.97
C PHE A 68 8.82 2.52 8.63
N VAL A 69 8.98 2.14 9.91
CA VAL A 69 7.94 1.45 10.67
C VAL A 69 6.78 2.42 10.95
N LEU A 70 5.59 2.07 10.46
CA LEU A 70 4.36 2.82 10.69
C LEU A 70 3.58 2.30 11.88
N ALA A 71 3.54 0.98 12.02
CA ALA A 71 2.89 0.29 13.13
C ALA A 71 3.69 -0.96 13.47
N GLN A 72 3.87 -1.20 14.77
CA GLN A 72 4.51 -2.41 15.28
C GLN A 72 3.46 -3.43 15.66
N ASP A 73 3.87 -4.70 15.62
CA ASP A 73 3.08 -5.83 16.09
C ASP A 73 1.67 -5.90 15.47
N VAL A 74 1.61 -5.83 14.14
CA VAL A 74 0.36 -6.01 13.39
C VAL A 74 0.07 -7.51 13.22
N ASP A 75 -1.16 -7.92 13.51
CA ASP A 75 -1.63 -9.27 13.24
C ASP A 75 -1.95 -9.43 11.75
N SER A 76 -2.69 -8.47 11.19
CA SER A 76 -2.99 -8.45 9.76
C SER A 76 -2.94 -7.05 9.13
N PHE A 77 -2.59 -7.03 7.85
CA PHE A 77 -2.72 -5.90 6.95
C PHE A 77 -3.37 -6.38 5.66
N GLU A 78 -4.60 -5.93 5.41
CA GLU A 78 -5.45 -6.40 4.32
C GLU A 78 -5.88 -5.24 3.43
N LEU A 79 -5.85 -5.48 2.12
CA LEU A 79 -6.19 -4.51 1.10
C LEU A 79 -7.25 -5.05 0.15
N GLU A 80 -8.32 -4.28 -0.01
CA GLU A 80 -9.33 -4.52 -1.04
C GLU A 80 -9.39 -3.35 -2.00
N PHE A 81 -9.61 -3.64 -3.27
CA PHE A 81 -9.63 -2.69 -4.37
C PHE A 81 -11.00 -2.70 -5.05
N TYR A 82 -11.61 -1.54 -5.24
CA TYR A 82 -12.94 -1.46 -5.85
C TYR A 82 -12.86 -1.33 -7.38
N ASP A 83 -13.41 -2.32 -8.11
CA ASP A 83 -13.62 -2.27 -9.56
C ASP A 83 -15.03 -1.72 -9.87
N TYR A 84 -15.10 -0.44 -10.22
CA TYR A 84 -16.37 0.22 -10.55
C TYR A 84 -17.12 -0.42 -11.74
N ARG A 85 -16.41 -1.10 -12.67
CA ARG A 85 -17.06 -1.70 -13.85
C ARG A 85 -17.86 -2.95 -13.51
N LYS A 86 -17.39 -3.67 -12.49
CA LYS A 86 -17.99 -4.91 -12.00
C LYS A 86 -18.78 -4.68 -10.71
N GLU A 87 -18.69 -3.47 -10.15
CA GLU A 87 -19.31 -3.06 -8.89
C GLU A 87 -18.91 -3.95 -7.70
N GLU A 88 -17.67 -4.46 -7.70
CA GLU A 88 -17.19 -5.43 -6.71
C GLU A 88 -15.85 -5.01 -6.09
N TRP A 89 -15.58 -5.54 -4.89
CA TRP A 89 -14.27 -5.48 -4.24
C TRP A 89 -13.46 -6.71 -4.63
N VAL A 90 -12.19 -6.51 -4.95
CA VAL A 90 -11.23 -7.57 -5.28
C VAL A 90 -9.98 -7.42 -4.41
N ASN A 91 -9.36 -8.53 -4.03
CA ASN A 91 -8.18 -8.53 -3.16
C ASN A 91 -6.86 -8.30 -3.92
N HIS A 92 -6.92 -8.27 -5.26
CA HIS A 92 -5.74 -8.11 -6.10
C HIS A 92 -5.98 -7.04 -7.16
N TRP A 93 -4.98 -6.18 -7.37
CA TRP A 93 -5.01 -5.20 -8.44
C TRP A 93 -3.64 -5.04 -9.10
N ASP A 94 -3.55 -5.39 -10.37
CA ASP A 94 -2.35 -5.21 -11.18
C ASP A 94 -2.66 -4.46 -12.48
N SER A 95 -2.21 -3.21 -12.56
CA SER A 95 -2.41 -2.31 -13.70
C SER A 95 -1.62 -2.70 -14.96
N ASP A 96 -0.71 -3.68 -14.87
CA ASP A 96 -0.01 -4.25 -16.02
C ASP A 96 -0.75 -5.49 -16.58
N ASN A 97 -1.64 -6.09 -15.80
CA ASN A 97 -2.49 -7.20 -16.22
C ASN A 97 -3.62 -6.71 -17.15
N ILE A 98 -4.01 -7.53 -18.13
CA ILE A 98 -4.97 -7.20 -19.18
C ILE A 98 -6.34 -6.77 -18.62
N ASP A 99 -6.75 -7.32 -17.47
CA ASP A 99 -8.04 -7.03 -16.85
C ASP A 99 -8.12 -5.59 -16.29
N PHE A 100 -6.98 -5.03 -15.88
CA PHE A 100 -6.86 -3.70 -15.27
C PHE A 100 -5.88 -2.77 -16.00
N GLN A 101 -5.49 -3.10 -17.23
CA GLN A 101 -4.42 -2.43 -17.95
C GLN A 101 -4.61 -0.90 -17.98
N GLY A 102 -3.65 -0.17 -17.40
CA GLY A 102 -3.64 1.29 -17.35
C GLY A 102 -4.73 1.91 -16.47
N LYS A 103 -5.37 1.14 -15.58
CA LYS A 103 -6.46 1.59 -14.70
C LYS A 103 -6.07 1.52 -13.24
N LEU A 104 -6.62 2.47 -12.49
CA LEU A 104 -6.55 2.52 -11.03
C LEU A 104 -7.88 2.02 -10.44
N PRO A 105 -7.84 1.40 -9.25
CA PRO A 105 -9.06 1.08 -8.52
C PRO A 105 -9.75 2.38 -8.11
N SER A 106 -11.08 2.36 -7.98
CA SER A 106 -11.81 3.60 -7.63
C SER A 106 -11.76 3.93 -6.14
N ALA A 107 -11.55 2.91 -5.33
CA ALA A 107 -11.32 3.03 -3.91
C ALA A 107 -10.37 1.91 -3.45
N VAL A 108 -9.67 2.17 -2.36
CA VAL A 108 -8.91 1.17 -1.61
C VAL A 108 -9.48 1.12 -0.21
N ARG A 109 -9.84 -0.08 0.24
CA ARG A 109 -10.17 -0.35 1.64
C ARG A 109 -8.92 -0.93 2.29
N ILE A 110 -8.63 -0.43 3.48
CA ILE A 110 -7.45 -0.76 4.24
C ILE A 110 -7.93 -1.23 5.61
N THR A 111 -7.61 -2.47 5.96
CA THR A 111 -7.85 -3.02 7.29
C THR A 111 -6.51 -3.35 7.93
N ILE A 112 -6.33 -2.89 9.16
CA ILE A 112 -5.17 -3.24 10.00
C ILE A 112 -5.71 -3.84 11.28
N ALA A 113 -5.20 -5.02 11.66
CA ALA A 113 -5.50 -5.68 12.92
C ALA A 113 -4.27 -5.70 13.84
N PHE A 114 -4.51 -5.57 15.13
CA PHE A 114 -3.52 -5.61 16.19
C PHE A 114 -3.94 -6.61 17.27
N PRO A 115 -3.00 -7.19 18.03
CA PRO A 115 -3.32 -7.97 19.21
C PRO A 115 -4.11 -7.13 20.22
N ASP A 116 -5.14 -7.72 20.82
CA ASP A 116 -5.87 -7.09 21.91
C ASP A 116 -5.01 -7.11 23.20
N PRO A 117 -4.74 -5.96 23.83
CA PRO A 117 -3.90 -5.90 25.03
C PRO A 117 -4.58 -6.49 26.28
N ASP A 118 -5.91 -6.59 26.29
CA ASP A 118 -6.70 -7.06 27.42
C ASP A 118 -7.17 -8.52 27.24
N MET A 119 -7.22 -9.02 26.00
CA MET A 119 -7.73 -10.36 25.65
C MET A 119 -6.73 -11.18 24.84
N GLU A 120 -6.19 -12.23 25.46
CA GLU A 120 -5.20 -13.10 24.82
C GLU A 120 -5.81 -13.83 23.59
N ASN A 121 -5.10 -13.76 22.45
CA ASN A 121 -5.52 -14.31 21.15
C ASN A 121 -6.76 -13.64 20.52
N GLU A 122 -7.17 -12.47 21.00
CA GLU A 122 -8.14 -11.62 20.29
C GLU A 122 -7.42 -10.49 19.55
N THR A 123 -8.08 -9.93 18.54
CA THR A 123 -7.53 -8.85 17.72
C THR A 123 -8.49 -7.66 17.66
N ILE A 124 -7.92 -6.46 17.62
CA ILE A 124 -8.64 -5.21 17.41
C ILE A 124 -8.33 -4.73 15.99
N SER A 125 -9.36 -4.60 15.16
CA SER A 125 -9.22 -4.14 13.78
C SER A 125 -9.71 -2.70 13.58
N MET A 126 -9.04 -1.99 12.68
CA MET A 126 -9.46 -0.70 12.18
C MET A 126 -9.54 -0.76 10.67
N THR A 127 -10.69 -0.36 10.13
CA THR A 127 -10.92 -0.29 8.70
C THR A 127 -11.16 1.14 8.26
N THR A 128 -10.45 1.57 7.22
CA THR A 128 -10.68 2.84 6.55
C THR A 128 -10.77 2.62 5.04
N MET A 129 -11.36 3.59 4.34
CA MET A 129 -11.49 3.58 2.90
C MET A 129 -11.04 4.92 2.34
N THR A 130 -10.23 4.89 1.30
CA THR A 130 -9.84 6.07 0.55
C THR A 130 -10.32 5.95 -0.90
N LEU A 131 -10.93 7.00 -1.41
CA LEU A 131 -11.25 7.12 -2.83
C LEU A 131 -9.98 7.55 -3.57
N LEU A 132 -9.76 7.04 -4.78
CA LEU A 132 -8.67 7.49 -5.64
C LEU A 132 -9.23 8.46 -6.69
N PRO A 133 -9.08 9.79 -6.53
CA PRO A 133 -9.71 10.75 -7.43
C PRO A 133 -9.23 10.62 -8.88
N MET A 134 -8.02 10.07 -9.07
CA MET A 134 -7.41 9.82 -10.38
C MET A 134 -7.97 8.58 -11.09
N SER A 135 -8.84 7.79 -10.45
CA SER A 135 -9.44 6.60 -11.08
C SER A 135 -10.55 6.96 -12.07
N ALA A 136 -11.18 8.12 -11.89
CA ALA A 136 -12.09 8.69 -12.86
C ALA A 136 -11.25 9.44 -13.91
N GLY A 137 -11.44 9.10 -15.20
CA GLY A 137 -11.08 10.04 -16.27
C GLY A 137 -11.83 11.36 -16.12
N GLU A 138 -11.47 12.38 -16.91
CA GLU A 138 -12.05 13.74 -16.88
C GLU A 138 -13.49 13.75 -16.34
N ILE A 139 -13.68 14.37 -15.18
CA ILE A 139 -15.01 14.69 -14.67
C ILE A 139 -15.47 15.89 -15.49
N ASP A 140 -16.14 15.64 -16.60
CA ASP A 140 -16.86 16.68 -17.34
C ASP A 140 -17.96 17.25 -16.44
N PHE A 141 -17.91 18.56 -16.21
CA PHE A 141 -18.97 19.35 -15.56
C PHE A 141 -19.98 19.87 -16.59
#